data_AF-A0A8S3WTZ6-F1
#
_entry.id   AF-A0A8S3WTZ6-F1
#
_cell.length_a   1.000
_cell.length_b   1.000
_cell.length_c   1.000
_cell.angle_alpha   90.00
_cell.angle_beta   90.00
_cell.angle_gamma   90.00
#
_symmetry.space_group_name_H-M   'P 1'
#
loop_
_entity.id
_entity.type
_entity.pdbx_description
1 polymer ?
#
loop_
_entity_poly.entity_id
_entity_poly.type
_entity_poly.pdbx_seq_one_letter_code
_entity_poly.pdbx_strand_id
1 'polypeptide(L)'
;MKLSTSSYVHETTTAPTSSLKVTKPKRTQISTKINVLKKELKSMNIANEKYSKRLKKAMNLSENTTFLKAIKSFTSIATIFTVLQFRECGKHKMGRRFTPDEKVMALHFF
;
A
#
# COMPACT_ATOMS: atom_id res chain seq x y z
N MET A 1 -59.97 51.93 40.52
CA MET A 1 -59.26 50.66 40.81
C MET A 1 -59.56 49.72 39.65
N LYS A 2 -58.67 49.55 38.66
CA LYS A 2 -57.72 48.41 38.51
C LYS A 2 -58.35 47.06 38.94
N LEU A 3 -58.35 45.96 38.19
CA LEU A 3 -57.76 45.54 36.90
C LEU A 3 -58.29 44.11 36.60
N SER A 4 -58.02 43.61 35.37
CA SER A 4 -57.83 42.19 34.97
C SER A 4 -59.07 41.46 34.42
N THR A 5 -59.31 41.38 33.10
CA THR A 5 -58.65 40.64 31.98
C THR A 5 -58.69 39.12 32.07
N SER A 6 -59.36 38.47 31.11
CA SER A 6 -58.85 37.22 30.52
C SER A 6 -59.41 37.05 29.11
N SER A 7 -58.56 37.29 28.12
CA SER A 7 -58.79 37.08 26.70
C SER A 7 -58.43 35.64 26.33
N TYR A 8 -59.40 34.85 25.88
CA TYR A 8 -59.15 33.54 25.28
C TYR A 8 -58.81 33.73 23.79
N VAL A 9 -57.56 33.46 23.42
CA VAL A 9 -57.10 33.38 22.03
C VAL A 9 -56.93 31.90 21.70
N HIS A 10 -57.62 31.41 20.67
CA HIS A 10 -57.45 30.06 20.17
C HIS A 10 -56.06 29.89 19.53
N GLU A 11 -55.21 29.09 20.16
CA GLU A 11 -54.01 28.54 19.55
C GLU A 11 -54.42 27.53 18.46
N THR A 12 -54.06 27.81 17.20
CA THR A 12 -54.05 26.80 16.15
C THR A 12 -52.62 26.32 15.96
N THR A 13 -52.30 25.21 16.63
CA THR A 13 -51.09 24.44 16.40
C THR A 13 -51.12 23.87 14.98
N THR A 14 -50.49 24.57 14.04
CA THR A 14 -50.10 23.96 12.76
C THR A 14 -48.69 23.40 12.91
N ALA A 15 -48.58 22.12 12.57
CA ALA A 15 -47.46 21.23 12.84
C ALA A 15 -46.08 21.79 12.43
N PRO A 16 -44.99 21.40 13.12
CA PRO A 16 -43.65 21.65 12.62
C PRO A 16 -43.49 20.86 11.32
N THR A 17 -43.38 21.55 10.19
CA THR A 17 -42.90 20.98 8.94
C THR A 17 -41.48 20.48 9.17
N SER A 18 -41.35 19.21 9.51
CA SER A 18 -40.10 18.48 9.51
C SER A 18 -39.49 18.66 8.11
N SER A 19 -38.38 19.38 8.04
CA SER A 19 -37.61 19.52 6.82
C SER A 19 -37.26 18.12 6.31
N LEU A 20 -37.83 17.76 5.16
CA LEU A 20 -37.46 16.57 4.41
C LEU A 20 -35.94 16.59 4.26
N LYS A 21 -35.25 15.70 5.00
CA LYS A 21 -33.84 15.43 4.77
C LYS A 21 -33.72 14.94 3.34
N VAL A 22 -33.33 15.85 2.44
CA VAL A 22 -32.97 15.55 1.06
C VAL A 22 -31.82 14.55 1.13
N THR A 23 -32.15 13.27 0.93
CA THR A 23 -31.18 12.19 0.83
C THR A 23 -30.39 12.41 -0.46
N LYS A 24 -29.25 13.10 -0.35
CA LYS A 24 -28.32 13.27 -1.47
C LYS A 24 -27.89 11.87 -1.97
N PRO A 25 -27.84 11.68 -3.30
CA PRO A 25 -28.32 10.45 -3.92
C PRO A 25 -27.22 9.38 -3.95
N LYS A 26 -27.61 8.11 -3.85
CA LYS A 26 -26.75 6.90 -4.01
C LYS A 26 -25.71 7.00 -5.14
N ARG A 27 -25.97 7.82 -6.18
CA ARG A 27 -25.10 8.07 -7.34
C ARG A 27 -23.73 8.67 -6.99
N THR A 28 -23.61 9.56 -6.00
CA THR A 28 -22.31 10.13 -5.60
C THR A 28 -21.44 9.10 -4.87
N GLN A 29 -22.04 8.24 -4.06
CA GLN A 29 -21.31 7.16 -3.36
C GLN A 29 -20.83 6.04 -4.30
N ILE A 30 -21.57 5.77 -5.37
CA ILE A 30 -21.14 4.82 -6.41
C ILE A 30 -19.98 5.41 -7.22
N SER A 31 -20.06 6.69 -7.59
CA SER A 31 -18.98 7.39 -8.30
C SER A 31 -17.67 7.39 -7.52
N THR A 32 -17.71 7.67 -6.21
CA THR A 32 -16.51 7.62 -5.37
C THR A 32 -15.92 6.21 -5.29
N LYS A 33 -16.75 5.17 -5.11
CA LYS A 33 -16.30 3.77 -5.11
C LYS A 33 -15.63 3.36 -6.43
N ILE A 34 -16.21 3.75 -7.57
CA ILE A 34 -15.62 3.50 -8.89
C ILE A 34 -14.25 4.17 -9.03
N ASN A 35 -14.09 5.39 -8.53
CA ASN A 35 -12.82 6.11 -8.58
C ASN A 35 -11.75 5.49 -7.68
N VAL A 36 -12.13 4.95 -6.51
CA VAL A 36 -11.22 4.19 -5.63
C VAL A 36 -10.76 2.90 -6.32
N LEU A 37 -11.71 2.11 -6.83
CA LEU A 37 -11.40 0.86 -7.57
C LEU A 37 -10.49 1.12 -8.77
N LYS A 38 -10.71 2.19 -9.53
CA LYS A 38 -9.83 2.57 -10.65
C LYS A 38 -8.40 2.90 -10.18
N LYS A 39 -8.24 3.53 -9.02
CA LYS A 39 -6.91 3.83 -8.47
C LYS A 39 -6.21 2.56 -8.00
N GLU A 40 -6.93 1.65 -7.34
CA GLU A 40 -6.40 0.35 -6.92
C GLU A 40 -5.99 -0.52 -8.12
N LEU A 41 -6.82 -0.57 -9.16
CA LEU A 41 -6.49 -1.32 -10.36
C LEU A 41 -5.21 -0.77 -11.02
N LYS A 42 -5.08 0.56 -11.08
CA LYS A 42 -3.85 1.20 -11.57
C LYS A 42 -2.63 0.88 -10.69
N SER A 43 -2.77 0.93 -9.36
CA SER A 43 -1.64 0.62 -8.47
C SER A 43 -1.21 -0.84 -8.57
N MET A 44 -2.17 -1.76 -8.68
CA MET A 44 -1.88 -3.18 -8.93
C MET A 44 -1.17 -3.41 -10.26
N ASN A 45 -1.62 -2.75 -11.34
CA ASN A 45 -0.95 -2.86 -12.64
C ASN A 45 0.50 -2.36 -12.57
N ILE A 46 0.74 -1.22 -11.93
CA ILE A 46 2.10 -0.69 -11.73
C ILE A 46 2.95 -1.67 -10.90
N ALA A 47 2.39 -2.25 -9.84
CA ALA A 47 3.09 -3.24 -9.01
C ALA A 47 3.43 -4.50 -9.81
N ASN A 48 2.49 -5.00 -10.62
CA ASN A 48 2.69 -6.16 -11.48
C ASN A 48 3.78 -5.91 -12.53
N GLU A 49 3.76 -4.77 -13.20
CA GLU A 49 4.80 -4.40 -14.16
C GLU A 49 6.18 -4.32 -13.50
N LYS A 50 6.28 -3.71 -12.31
CA LYS A 50 7.54 -3.66 -11.55
C LYS A 50 8.02 -5.05 -11.18
N TYR A 51 7.12 -5.92 -10.73
CA TYR A 51 7.44 -7.29 -10.39
C TYR A 51 7.92 -8.09 -11.61
N SER A 52 7.17 -8.03 -12.72
CA SER A 52 7.52 -8.68 -13.99
C SER A 52 8.89 -8.22 -14.50
N LYS A 53 9.16 -6.91 -14.50
CA LYS A 53 10.49 -6.36 -14.87
C LYS A 53 11.60 -6.88 -13.97
N ARG A 54 11.36 -6.98 -12.65
CA ARG A 54 12.33 -7.53 -11.70
C ARG A 54 12.58 -9.02 -11.93
N LEU A 55 11.52 -9.79 -12.15
CA LEU A 55 11.61 -11.22 -12.43
C LEU A 55 12.40 -11.47 -13.70
N LYS A 56 12.09 -10.75 -14.79
CA LYS A 56 12.83 -10.84 -16.05
C LYS A 56 14.32 -10.53 -15.89
N LYS A 57 14.67 -9.49 -15.12
CA LYS A 57 16.06 -9.18 -14.81
C LYS A 57 16.75 -10.29 -14.01
N ALA A 58 16.06 -10.87 -13.04
CA ALA A 58 16.60 -11.97 -12.24
C ALA A 58 16.83 -13.23 -13.09
N MET A 59 15.87 -13.58 -13.96
CA MET A 59 16.00 -14.71 -14.90
C MET A 59 17.18 -14.51 -15.85
N ASN A 60 17.28 -13.33 -16.48
CA ASN A 60 18.39 -13.00 -17.37
C ASN A 60 19.75 -13.08 -16.65
N LEU A 61 19.81 -12.70 -15.37
CA LEU A 61 21.04 -12.77 -14.58
C LEU A 61 21.38 -14.22 -14.19
N SER A 62 20.39 -15.04 -13.87
CA SER A 62 20.60 -16.48 -13.59
C SER A 62 21.01 -17.27 -14.83
N GLU A 63 20.67 -16.81 -16.03
CA GLU A 63 21.05 -17.44 -17.30
C GLU A 63 22.37 -16.89 -17.86
N ASN A 64 22.91 -15.80 -17.29
CA ASN A 64 24.14 -15.18 -17.75
C ASN A 64 25.36 -16.02 -17.38
N THR A 65 25.90 -16.74 -18.36
CA THR A 65 27.02 -17.67 -18.17
C THR A 65 28.32 -16.98 -17.74
N THR A 66 28.59 -15.76 -18.20
CA THR A 66 29.77 -14.98 -17.79
C THR A 66 29.69 -14.58 -16.32
N PHE A 67 28.52 -14.12 -15.88
CA PHE A 67 28.26 -13.80 -14.48
C PHE A 67 28.36 -15.04 -13.58
N LEU A 68 27.76 -16.16 -14.00
CA LEU A 68 27.85 -17.41 -13.26
C LEU A 68 29.27 -17.97 -13.18
N LYS A 69 30.07 -17.85 -14.25
CA LYS A 69 31.49 -18.24 -14.25
C LYS A 69 32.31 -17.37 -13.29
N ALA A 70 32.07 -16.06 -13.30
CA ALA A 70 32.71 -15.13 -12.36
C ALA A 70 32.34 -15.47 -10.91
N ILE A 71 31.06 -15.74 -10.63
CA ILE A 71 30.62 -16.19 -9.30
C ILE A 71 31.29 -17.49 -8.90
N LYS A 72 31.28 -18.52 -9.76
CA LYS A 72 31.89 -19.82 -9.44
C LYS A 72 33.40 -19.76 -9.20
N SER A 73 34.07 -18.74 -9.72
CA SER A 73 35.50 -18.52 -9.51
C SER A 73 35.82 -17.96 -8.11
N PHE A 74 34.83 -17.43 -7.41
CA PHE A 74 35.00 -16.96 -6.04
C PHE A 74 34.97 -18.13 -5.05
N THR A 75 35.80 -18.05 -4.01
CA THR A 75 35.66 -18.88 -2.80
C THR A 75 34.21 -18.80 -2.31
N SER A 76 33.65 -19.87 -1.75
CA SER A 76 32.23 -19.94 -1.33
C SER A 76 31.78 -18.70 -0.55
N ILE A 77 32.64 -18.20 0.34
CA ILE A 77 32.44 -16.98 1.13
C ILE A 77 32.37 -15.71 0.27
N ALA A 78 33.30 -15.54 -0.68
CA ALA A 78 33.31 -14.40 -1.59
C ALA A 78 32.10 -14.41 -2.55
N THR A 79 31.66 -15.59 -2.98
CA THR A 79 30.39 -15.75 -3.73
C THR A 79 29.21 -15.20 -2.93
N ILE A 80 29.05 -15.66 -1.67
CA ILE A 80 27.94 -15.24 -0.80
C ILE A 80 28.03 -13.74 -0.52
N PHE A 81 29.22 -13.21 -0.25
CA PHE A 81 29.44 -11.79 -0.03
C PHE A 81 29.11 -10.94 -1.25
N THR A 82 29.54 -11.33 -2.45
CA THR A 82 29.24 -10.60 -3.68
C THR A 82 27.74 -10.60 -3.99
N VAL A 83 27.05 -11.73 -3.78
CA VAL A 83 25.58 -11.82 -3.89
C VAL A 83 24.90 -10.91 -2.87
N LEU A 84 25.42 -10.81 -1.64
CA LEU A 84 24.94 -9.88 -0.62
C LEU A 84 25.12 -8.41 -1.06
N GLN A 85 26.31 -8.02 -1.49
CA GLN A 85 26.60 -6.63 -1.87
C GLN A 85 25.70 -6.14 -3.02
N PHE A 86 25.58 -6.91 -4.10
CA PHE A 86 24.71 -6.53 -5.23
C PHE A 86 23.23 -6.43 -4.85
N ARG A 87 22.82 -7.15 -3.81
CA ARG A 87 21.45 -7.18 -3.31
C ARG A 87 21.15 -6.04 -2.33
N GLU A 88 22.17 -5.57 -1.61
CA GLU A 88 22.08 -4.43 -0.70
C GLU A 88 22.26 -3.08 -1.41
N CYS A 89 22.95 -3.03 -2.57
CA CYS A 89 23.09 -1.82 -3.41
C CYS A 89 21.75 -1.20 -3.88
N GLY A 90 20.59 -1.84 -3.64
CA GLY A 90 19.28 -1.38 -4.12
C GLY A 90 18.18 -1.21 -3.07
N LYS A 91 18.44 -1.30 -1.76
CA LYS A 91 17.40 -1.27 -0.72
C LYS A 91 17.55 -0.11 0.27
N HIS A 92 16.42 0.40 0.78
CA HIS A 92 16.40 1.37 1.88
C HIS A 92 16.54 0.66 3.24
N LYS A 93 17.19 1.35 4.20
CA LYS A 93 17.79 0.91 5.49
C LYS A 93 16.95 0.13 6.53
N MET A 94 15.85 -0.55 6.18
CA MET A 94 15.11 -1.34 7.18
C MET A 94 15.56 -2.81 7.18
N GLY A 95 15.83 -3.31 8.38
CA GLY A 95 16.50 -4.58 8.65
C GLY A 95 15.85 -5.79 8.00
N ARG A 96 16.70 -6.68 7.48
CA ARG A 96 16.32 -7.91 6.81
C ARG A 96 16.81 -9.13 7.59
N ARG A 97 16.06 -10.24 7.48
CA ARG A 97 16.49 -11.56 7.95
C ARG A 97 17.53 -12.18 7.02
N PHE A 98 18.68 -12.54 7.58
CA PHE A 98 19.73 -13.29 6.91
C PHE A 98 19.31 -14.74 6.67
N THR A 99 19.72 -15.31 5.53
CA THR A 99 19.59 -16.75 5.26
C THR A 99 20.57 -17.56 6.11
N PRO A 100 20.36 -18.88 6.28
CA PRO A 100 21.31 -19.73 7.01
C PRO A 100 22.75 -19.61 6.50
N ASP A 101 22.95 -19.62 5.18
CA ASP A 101 24.30 -19.50 4.57
C ASP A 101 24.96 -18.15 4.88
N GLU A 102 24.18 -17.07 4.86
CA GLU A 102 24.66 -15.72 5.22
C GLU A 102 25.06 -15.66 6.70
N LYS A 103 24.35 -16.38 7.58
CA LYS A 103 24.70 -16.49 9.00
C LYS A 103 25.97 -17.32 9.22
N VAL A 104 26.11 -18.44 8.53
CA VAL A 104 27.33 -19.28 8.59
C VAL A 104 28.54 -18.50 8.10
N MET A 105 28.38 -17.70 7.04
CA MET A 105 29.43 -16.80 6.57
C MET A 105 29.75 -15.70 7.59
N ALA A 106 28.74 -15.08 8.21
CA ALA A 106 28.97 -14.09 9.27
C ALA A 106 29.75 -14.67 10.46
N LEU A 107 29.51 -15.94 10.80
CA LEU A 107 30.27 -16.66 11.84
C LEU A 107 31.73 -16.94 11.46
N HIS A 108 32.08 -16.98 10.18
CA HIS A 108 33.49 -17.13 9.77
C HIS A 108 34.30 -15.82 9.87
N PHE A 109 33.63 -14.68 10.06
CA PHE A 109 34.28 -13.37 10.20
C PHE A 109 34.49 -12.94 11.67
N PHE A 110 33.97 -13.71 12.62
CA PHE A 110 34.17 -13.54 14.07
C PHE A 110 35.00 -14.70 14.62
#